data_AF-A0A1N6YG01-F1
#
_entry.id   AF-A0A1N6YG01-F1
#
_cell.length_a   1.000
_cell.length_b   1.000
_cell.length_c   1.000
_cell.angle_alpha   90.00
_cell.angle_beta   90.00
_cell.angle_gamma   90.00
#
_symmetry.space_group_name_H-M   'P 1'
#
loop_
_entity.id
_entity.type
_entity.pdbx_description
1 polymer ?
#
loop_
_entity_poly.entity_id
_entity_poly.type
_entity_poly.pdbx_seq_one_letter_code
_entity_poly.pdbx_strand_id
1 'polypeptide(L)' 'MVQTANTNGPETDGEEGEGGTQSGAGMGLGIGLGVAIGVAMDNLAVGVALGVVFGVAFESGFSKRD' A
#
# COMPACT_ATOMS: atom_id res chain seq x y z
N MET A 1 12.01 -40.61 -11.75
CA MET A 1 10.63 -40.14 -11.54
C MET A 1 10.70 -38.62 -11.51
N VAL A 2 10.35 -37.99 -12.64
CA VAL A 2 10.29 -36.53 -12.74
C VAL A 2 8.94 -36.12 -12.17
N GLN A 3 8.94 -35.42 -11.03
CA GLN A 3 7.75 -34.79 -10.52
C GLN A 3 8.07 -33.35 -10.14
N THR A 4 7.78 -32.49 -11.12
CA THR A 4 7.14 -31.17 -11.01
C THR A 4 7.60 -30.32 -9.84
N ALA A 5 8.55 -29.41 -10.12
CA ALA A 5 8.63 -28.16 -9.41
C ALA A 5 7.27 -27.45 -9.58
N ASN A 6 6.45 -27.50 -8.54
CA ASN A 6 5.24 -26.69 -8.47
C ASN A 6 5.68 -25.25 -8.19
N THR A 7 5.95 -24.51 -9.26
CA THR A 7 6.10 -23.05 -9.21
C THR A 7 4.69 -22.45 -9.14
N ASN A 8 4.12 -22.40 -7.94
CA ASN A 8 3.11 -21.40 -7.65
C ASN A 8 3.83 -20.04 -7.82
N GLY A 9 3.49 -19.31 -8.87
CA GLY A 9 4.00 -17.97 -9.10
C GLY A 9 3.63 -17.05 -7.93
N PRO A 10 4.25 -15.87 -7.81
CA PRO A 10 3.88 -14.93 -6.76
C PRO A 10 2.40 -14.54 -6.95
N GLU A 11 1.54 -15.08 -6.11
CA GLU A 11 0.19 -14.60 -5.88
C GLU A 11 0.29 -13.20 -5.28
N THR A 12 0.33 -12.20 -6.15
CA THR A 12 0.10 -10.81 -5.77
C THR A 12 -1.41 -10.59 -5.73
N ASP A 13 -2.05 -11.22 -4.76
CA ASP A 13 -3.42 -10.89 -4.37
C ASP A 13 -3.34 -9.61 -3.56
N GLY A 14 -3.59 -8.49 -4.23
CA GLY A 14 -3.64 -7.17 -3.62
C GLY A 14 -4.83 -7.05 -2.68
N GLU A 15 -4.69 -7.61 -1.48
CA GLU A 15 -5.61 -7.40 -0.37
C GLU A 15 -5.06 -6.26 0.48
N GLU A 16 -5.58 -5.03 0.26
CA GLU A 16 -5.38 -3.90 1.16
C GLU A 16 -6.24 -4.13 2.41
N GLY A 17 -5.69 -4.94 3.30
CA GLY A 17 -6.37 -5.51 4.45
C GLY A 17 -6.78 -4.49 5.52
N GLU A 18 -8.02 -4.68 5.98
CA GLU A 18 -8.52 -4.19 7.25
C GLU A 18 -7.77 -4.89 8.41
N GLY A 19 -7.12 -4.10 9.27
CA GLY A 19 -6.84 -4.45 10.66
C GLY A 19 -5.64 -5.37 10.94
N GLY A 20 -4.57 -4.80 11.50
CA GLY A 20 -3.52 -5.57 12.19
C GLY A 20 -2.26 -4.76 12.42
N THR A 21 -1.87 -4.60 13.68
CA THR A 21 -0.68 -3.87 14.14
C THR A 21 0.63 -4.48 13.58
N GLN A 22 1.05 -4.20 12.34
CA GLN A 22 2.44 -4.38 11.89
C GLN A 22 2.66 -3.79 10.47
N SER A 23 3.49 -2.76 10.35
CA SER A 23 4.24 -2.30 9.15
C SER A 23 3.55 -2.06 7.78
N GLY A 24 2.22 -2.04 7.68
CA GLY A 24 1.52 -1.67 6.43
C GLY A 24 0.62 -0.45 6.54
N ALA A 25 0.46 0.08 7.75
CA ALA A 25 -0.54 1.10 8.06
C ALA A 25 -0.28 2.44 7.34
N GLY A 26 0.98 2.80 7.11
CA GLY A 26 1.34 4.00 6.37
C GLY A 26 0.82 3.96 4.94
N MET A 27 1.05 2.85 4.24
CA MET A 27 0.62 2.68 2.85
C MET A 27 -0.90 2.61 2.70
N GLY A 28 -1.61 1.88 3.57
CA GLY A 28 -3.08 1.84 3.50
C GLY A 28 -3.72 3.22 3.70
N LEU A 29 -3.22 4.00 4.66
CA LEU A 29 -3.65 5.40 4.85
C LEU A 29 -3.27 6.28 3.66
N GLY A 30 -2.06 6.13 3.13
CA GLY A 30 -1.59 6.88 1.97
C GLY A 30 -2.45 6.63 0.74
N ILE A 31 -2.67 5.37 0.35
CA ILE A 31 -3.47 4.99 -0.81
C ILE A 31 -4.93 5.46 -0.63
N GLY A 32 -5.57 5.15 0.50
CA GLY A 32 -6.96 5.54 0.76
C GLY A 32 -7.17 7.05 0.73
N LEU A 33 -6.28 7.81 1.35
CA LEU A 33 -6.33 9.28 1.34
C LEU A 33 -6.03 9.85 -0.05
N GLY A 34 -5.04 9.28 -0.75
CA GLY A 34 -4.67 9.69 -2.10
C GLY A 34 -5.81 9.49 -3.10
N VAL A 35 -6.50 8.36 -3.04
CA VAL A 35 -7.67 8.08 -3.88
C VAL A 35 -8.80 9.07 -3.57
N ALA A 36 -9.10 9.31 -2.30
CA ALA A 36 -10.14 10.27 -1.90
C ALA A 36 -9.86 11.70 -2.42
N ILE A 37 -8.61 12.17 -2.28
CA ILE A 37 -8.18 13.49 -2.79
C ILE A 37 -8.21 13.51 -4.32
N GLY A 38 -7.74 12.44 -4.98
CA GLY A 38 -7.73 12.33 -6.43
C GLY A 38 -9.12 12.36 -7.04
N VAL A 39 -10.07 11.68 -6.41
CA VAL A 39 -11.50 11.73 -6.81
C VAL A 39 -12.07 13.13 -6.57
N ALA A 40 -11.76 13.77 -5.44
CA ALA A 40 -12.22 15.14 -5.16
C ALA A 40 -11.66 16.19 -6.13
N MET A 41 -10.48 15.94 -6.71
CA MET A 41 -9.83 16.81 -7.69
C MET A 41 -10.13 16.43 -9.15
N ASP A 42 -10.98 15.42 -9.40
CA ASP A 42 -11.18 14.82 -10.73
C ASP A 42 -9.85 14.40 -11.41
N ASN A 43 -8.83 14.10 -10.59
CA ASN A 43 -7.49 13.77 -11.05
C ASN A 43 -6.86 12.67 -10.17
N LEU A 44 -7.22 11.43 -10.49
CA LEU A 44 -6.77 10.26 -9.75
C LEU A 44 -5.24 10.08 -9.82
N ALA A 45 -4.61 10.47 -10.94
CA ALA A 45 -3.15 10.37 -11.09
C ALA A 45 -2.42 11.24 -10.04
N VAL A 46 -2.89 12.46 -9.82
CA VAL A 46 -2.35 13.35 -8.79
C VAL A 46 -2.65 12.80 -7.39
N GLY A 47 -3.88 12.35 -7.15
CA GLY A 47 -4.27 11.79 -5.86
C GLY A 47 -3.43 10.59 -5.44
N VAL A 48 -3.26 9.61 -6.33
CA VAL A 48 -2.45 8.41 -6.06
C VAL A 48 -0.98 8.78 -5.86
N ALA A 49 -0.42 9.70 -6.66
CA ALA A 49 0.95 10.16 -6.48
C ALA A 49 1.17 10.78 -5.08
N LEU A 50 0.23 11.63 -4.63
CA LEU A 50 0.26 12.22 -3.29
C LEU A 50 0.07 11.15 -2.21
N GLY A 51 -0.86 10.23 -2.42
CA GLY A 51 -1.14 9.14 -1.50
C GLY A 51 0.07 8.26 -1.23
N VAL A 52 0.78 7.86 -2.28
CA VAL A 52 2.02 7.05 -2.16
C VAL A 52 3.12 7.84 -1.44
N VAL A 53 3.30 9.13 -1.77
CA VAL A 53 4.29 10.00 -1.09
C VAL A 53 3.99 10.08 0.41
N PHE A 54 2.73 10.31 0.79
CA PHE A 54 2.33 10.36 2.19
C PHE A 54 2.42 9.01 2.88
N GLY A 55 2.07 7.92 2.21
CA GLY A 55 2.16 6.57 2.76
C GLY A 55 3.59 6.19 3.12
N VAL A 56 4.54 6.44 2.22
CA VAL A 56 5.98 6.25 2.48
C VAL A 56 6.48 7.21 3.56
N ALA A 57 6.03 8.47 3.53
CA ALA A 57 6.44 9.47 4.53
C ALA A 57 5.99 9.07 5.95
N PHE A 58 4.77 8.58 6.13
CA PHE A 58 4.27 8.12 7.43
C PHE A 58 4.98 6.86 7.91
N GLU A 59 5.27 5.91 7.02
CA GLU A 59 6.08 4.73 7.31
C GLU A 59 7.49 5.12 7.81
N SER A 60 8.12 6.08 7.13
CA SER A 60 9.45 6.60 7.49
C SER A 60 9.46 7.45 8.76
N GLY A 61 8.39 8.21 9.00
CA GLY A 61 8.28 9.14 10.13
C GLY A 61 7.90 8.46 11.45
N PHE A 62 7.18 7.34 11.39
CA PHE A 62 6.78 6.59 12.59
C PHE A 62 7.86 5.61 13.08
N SER A 63 8.89 5.35 12.28
CA SER A 63 10.02 4.46 12.61
C SER A 63 11.03 5.05 13.62
N LYS A 64 10.73 6.19 14.23
CA LYS A 64 11.61 6.83 15.22
C LYS A 64 10.84 7.34 16.41
N ARG A 65 10.38 6.40 17.25
CA ARG A 65 10.06 6.67 18.65
C ARG A 65 10.59 5.51 19.49
N ASP A 66 11.71 5.78 20.15
CA ASP A 66 12.16 5.17 21.40
C ASP A 66 11.02 5.07 22.43
#